data_AF-A0A7U9DP32-F1
#
_entry.id   AF-A0A7U9DP32-F1
#
_cell.length_a   1.000
_cell.length_b   1.000
_cell.length_c   1.000
_cell.angle_alpha   90.00
_cell.angle_beta   90.00
_cell.angle_gamma   90.00
#
_symmetry.space_group_name_H-M   'P 1'
#
loop_
_entity.id
_entity.type
_entity.pdbx_description
1 polymer ?
#
loop_
_entity_poly.entity_id
_entity_poly.type
_entity_poly.pdbx_seq_one_letter_code
_entity_poly.pdbx_strand_id
1 'polypeptide(L)'
;MVASASRGRAVVTLSGYGEPPGDRVRQLWVMRPGAEPRSLGLFDGDTPLVAAGLSRSATSLAVTVEPGGGSDLPTTEPVVQLALESVGFGE
;
A
#
# COMPACT_ATOMS: atom_id res chain seq x y z
N MET A 1 -8.26 -5.85 4.63
CA MET A 1 -8.49 -4.88 3.53
C MET A 1 -9.91 -5.07 3.02
N VAL A 2 -10.55 -3.98 2.61
CA VAL A 2 -11.78 -4.02 1.79
C VAL A 2 -11.50 -3.28 0.49
N ALA A 3 -11.85 -3.84 -0.66
CA ALA A 3 -11.56 -3.24 -1.96
C ALA A 3 -12.82 -3.16 -2.84
N SER A 4 -12.85 -2.18 -3.75
CA SER A 4 -13.89 -1.98 -4.73
C SER A 4 -13.27 -1.59 -6.06
N ALA A 5 -13.07 -2.58 -6.93
CA ALA A 5 -12.49 -2.39 -8.26
C ALA A 5 -13.30 -1.40 -9.11
N SER A 6 -14.63 -1.46 -9.06
CA SER A 6 -15.52 -0.53 -9.77
C SER A 6 -15.36 0.92 -9.34
N ARG A 7 -14.89 1.17 -8.11
CA ARG A 7 -14.58 2.52 -7.60
C ARG A 7 -13.10 2.87 -7.65
N GLY A 8 -12.22 1.93 -8.04
CA GLY A 8 -10.77 2.11 -8.02
C GLY A 8 -10.24 2.47 -6.62
N ARG A 9 -10.80 1.85 -5.57
CA ARG A 9 -10.48 2.16 -4.16
C ARG A 9 -10.27 0.90 -3.32
N ALA A 10 -9.44 1.03 -2.30
CA ALA A 10 -9.31 0.07 -1.23
C ALA A 10 -9.15 0.77 0.12
N VAL A 11 -9.61 0.13 1.19
CA VAL A 11 -9.33 0.52 2.58
C VAL A 11 -8.41 -0.53 3.16
N VAL A 12 -7.23 -0.09 3.59
CA VAL A 12 -6.20 -0.94 4.18
C VAL A 12 -6.05 -0.55 5.64
N THR A 13 -6.28 -1.51 6.53
CA THR A 13 -5.94 -1.38 7.94
C THR A 13 -4.76 -2.30 8.19
N LEU A 14 -3.71 -1.76 8.78
CA LEU A 14 -2.57 -2.53 9.24
C LEU A 14 -2.65 -2.56 10.76
N SER A 15 -2.74 -3.76 11.33
CA SER A 15 -2.90 -3.94 12.79
C SER A 15 -1.94 -5.01 13.28
N GLY A 16 -1.59 -4.97 14.56
CA GLY A 16 -0.70 -5.97 15.18
C GLY A 16 0.79 -5.74 14.89
N TYR A 17 1.11 -4.62 14.24
CA TYR A 17 2.47 -4.16 14.06
C TYR A 17 2.58 -2.83 14.81
N GLY A 18 3.21 -2.79 15.98
CA GLY A 18 3.43 -1.54 16.74
C GLY A 18 4.19 -0.47 15.93
N GLU A 19 4.38 0.72 16.47
CA GLU A 19 5.07 1.81 15.74
C GLU A 19 6.48 1.37 15.25
N PRO A 20 6.89 1.69 14.00
CA PRO A 20 8.26 1.46 13.57
C PRO A 20 9.28 2.16 14.48
N PRO A 21 10.47 1.60 14.71
CA PRO A 21 11.47 2.22 15.57
C PRO A 21 12.09 3.46 14.92
N GLY A 22 12.37 4.48 15.73
CA GLY A 22 13.01 5.72 15.29
C GLY A 22 12.10 6.60 14.44
N ASP A 23 12.68 7.43 13.59
CA ASP A 23 11.95 8.28 12.64
C ASP A 23 11.64 7.48 11.36
N ARG A 24 10.72 6.52 11.49
CA ARG A 24 10.31 5.61 10.42
C ARG A 24 8.79 5.55 10.33
N VAL A 25 8.27 5.44 9.12
CA VAL A 25 6.84 5.29 8.84
C VAL A 25 6.59 4.03 8.04
N ARG A 26 5.33 3.59 7.97
CA ARG A 26 4.92 2.59 6.99
C ARG A 26 4.23 3.26 5.83
N GLN A 27 4.63 2.87 4.62
CA GLN A 27 4.09 3.45 3.40
C GLN A 27 3.40 2.37 2.56
N LEU A 28 2.23 2.70 2.06
CA LEU A 28 1.46 1.85 1.16
C LEU A 28 1.80 2.19 -0.29
N TRP A 29 1.97 1.15 -1.11
CA TRP A 29 2.30 1.25 -2.53
C TRP A 29 1.31 0.46 -3.38
N VAL A 30 1.01 0.97 -4.58
CA VAL A 30 0.42 0.17 -5.65
C VAL A 30 1.52 -0.31 -6.59
N MET A 31 1.50 -1.61 -6.88
CA MET A 31 2.40 -2.26 -7.82
C MET A 31 1.65 -2.53 -9.12
N ARG A 32 2.35 -2.36 -10.24
CA ARG A 32 1.84 -2.63 -11.58
C ARG A 32 2.95 -3.25 -12.45
N PRO A 33 2.62 -4.13 -13.40
CA PRO A 33 3.58 -4.65 -14.35
C PRO A 33 4.21 -3.53 -15.17
N GLY A 34 5.54 -3.51 -15.25
CA GLY A 34 6.29 -2.56 -16.10
C GLY A 34 6.20 -1.09 -15.68
N ALA A 35 5.72 -0.79 -14.47
CA ALA A 35 5.66 0.57 -13.95
C ALA A 35 6.26 0.66 -12.54
N GLU A 36 6.81 1.83 -12.20
CA GLU A 36 7.34 2.08 -10.87
C GLU A 36 6.23 2.00 -9.80
N PRO A 37 6.57 1.53 -8.59
CA PRO A 37 5.67 1.59 -7.44
C PRO A 37 5.21 3.04 -7.22
N ARG A 38 3.92 3.23 -6.98
CA ARG A 38 3.36 4.55 -6.67
C ARG A 38 2.88 4.58 -5.23
N SER A 39 3.30 5.61 -4.50
CA SER A 39 2.81 5.85 -3.14
C SER A 39 1.30 6.07 -3.13
N LEU A 40 0.65 5.44 -2.15
CA LEU A 40 -0.76 5.58 -1.83
C LEU A 40 -0.99 6.29 -0.49
N GLY A 41 0.09 6.60 0.23
CA GLY A 41 0.06 7.30 1.50
C GLY A 41 0.79 6.55 2.62
N LEU A 42 0.84 7.21 3.78
CA LEU A 42 1.54 6.74 4.98
C LEU A 42 0.53 6.28 6.02
N PHE A 43 0.81 5.16 6.68
CA PHE A 43 0.04 4.74 7.84
C PHE A 43 0.37 5.61 9.05
N ASP A 44 -0.66 5.89 9.83
CA ASP A 44 -0.59 6.56 11.13
C ASP A 44 -1.16 5.61 12.19
N GLY A 45 -0.26 4.89 12.87
CA GLY A 45 -0.59 3.78 13.76
C GLY A 45 -1.52 2.75 13.08
N ASP A 46 -2.62 2.43 13.76
CA ASP A 46 -3.65 1.50 13.27
C ASP A 46 -4.76 2.20 12.46
N THR A 47 -4.62 3.49 12.16
CA THR A 47 -5.64 4.25 11.41
C THR A 47 -5.80 3.68 9.99
N PRO A 48 -7.03 3.34 9.56
CA PRO A 48 -7.26 2.84 8.22
C PRO A 48 -6.85 3.85 7.14
N LEU A 49 -6.11 3.38 6.15
CA LEU A 49 -5.69 4.18 5.00
C LEU A 49 -6.59 3.88 3.78
N VAL A 50 -7.12 4.94 3.17
CA VAL A 50 -7.91 4.84 1.94
C VAL A 50 -7.00 4.99 0.72
N ALA A 51 -6.73 3.88 0.05
CA ALA A 51 -6.08 3.86 -1.25
C ALA A 51 -7.08 4.25 -2.34
N ALA A 52 -6.76 5.27 -3.12
CA ALA A 52 -7.58 5.74 -4.25
C ALA A 52 -6.76 5.81 -5.55
N GLY A 53 -7.48 5.90 -6.68
CA GLY A 53 -6.85 5.94 -8.00
C GLY A 53 -6.19 4.62 -8.37
N LEU A 54 -6.76 3.50 -7.93
CA LEU A 54 -6.33 2.17 -8.35
C LEU A 54 -6.93 1.88 -9.73
N SER A 55 -6.07 1.65 -10.72
CA SER A 55 -6.46 1.16 -12.05
C SER A 55 -6.65 -0.35 -12.02
N ARG A 56 -7.40 -0.92 -12.98
CA ARG A 56 -7.53 -2.39 -13.11
C ARG A 56 -6.19 -3.10 -13.31
N SER A 57 -5.20 -2.41 -13.89
CA SER A 57 -3.84 -2.93 -14.03
C SER A 57 -3.04 -3.08 -12.72
N ALA A 58 -3.58 -2.64 -11.58
CA ALA A 58 -2.96 -2.87 -10.27
C ALA A 58 -2.92 -4.37 -9.95
N THR A 59 -1.72 -4.90 -9.67
CA THR A 59 -1.54 -6.33 -9.41
C THR A 59 -1.39 -6.64 -7.94
N SER A 60 -0.75 -5.75 -7.18
CA SER A 60 -0.63 -5.90 -5.73
C SER A 60 -0.56 -4.56 -5.01
N LEU A 61 -0.86 -4.61 -3.71
CA LEU A 61 -0.50 -3.58 -2.76
C LEU A 61 0.67 -4.08 -1.91
N ALA A 62 1.63 -3.20 -1.62
CA ALA A 62 2.78 -3.52 -0.78
C ALA A 62 2.90 -2.49 0.35
N VAL A 63 3.38 -2.93 1.50
CA VAL A 63 3.73 -2.06 2.63
C VAL A 63 5.20 -2.23 2.94
N THR A 64 5.91 -1.12 3.05
CA THR A 64 7.33 -1.08 3.43
C THR A 64 7.51 -0.22 4.67
N VAL A 65 8.70 -0.28 5.26
CA VAL A 65 9.14 0.65 6.31
C VAL A 65 10.07 1.68 5.68
N GLU A 66 9.73 2.95 5.78
CA GLU A 66 10.40 4.06 5.11
C GLU A 66 10.93 5.09 6.12
N PRO A 67 11.90 5.95 5.76
CA PRO A 67 12.25 7.15 6.53
C PRO A 67 11.03 8.01 6.89
N GLY A 68 11.14 8.80 7.96
CA GLY A 68 10.15 9.80 8.36
C GLY A 68 9.71 10.67 7.18
N GLY A 69 8.40 10.80 6.98
CA GLY A 69 7.82 11.51 5.83
C GLY A 69 7.64 10.67 4.56
N GLY A 70 8.12 9.43 4.55
CA GLY A 70 7.98 8.49 3.43
C GLY A 70 9.13 8.59 2.44
N SER A 71 8.90 8.03 1.25
CA SER A 71 9.87 8.00 0.15
C SER A 71 9.17 8.07 -1.20
N ASP A 72 9.93 8.47 -2.22
CA ASP A 72 9.45 8.49 -3.62
C ASP A 72 9.39 7.08 -4.21
N LEU A 73 10.32 6.22 -3.80
CA LEU A 73 10.37 4.79 -4.13
C LEU A 73 10.62 3.97 -2.87
N PRO A 74 10.20 2.68 -2.84
CA PRO A 74 10.50 1.79 -1.72
C PRO A 74 11.99 1.72 -1.39
N THR A 75 12.37 1.94 -0.12
CA THR A 75 13.77 1.80 0.33
C THR A 75 14.04 0.48 1.04
N THR A 76 12.98 -0.25 1.42
CA THR A 76 13.06 -1.56 2.07
C THR A 76 12.23 -2.61 1.35
N GLU A 77 12.48 -3.88 1.64
CA GLU A 77 11.63 -4.97 1.16
C GLU A 77 10.22 -4.89 1.79
N PRO A 78 9.17 -5.30 1.05
CA PRO A 78 7.82 -5.32 1.59
C PRO A 78 7.69 -6.17 2.84
N VAL A 79 7.16 -5.58 3.92
CA VAL A 79 6.77 -6.31 5.14
C VAL A 79 5.39 -6.97 4.98
N VAL A 80 4.58 -6.46 4.05
CA VAL A 80 3.30 -7.02 3.63
C VAL A 80 3.16 -6.85 2.12
N GLN A 81 2.68 -7.89 1.43
CA GLN A 81 2.30 -7.80 0.02
C GLN A 81 1.00 -8.57 -0.21
N LEU A 82 0.04 -7.93 -0.88
CA LEU A 82 -1.31 -8.42 -1.07
C LEU A 82 -1.64 -8.40 -2.56
N ALA A 83 -1.87 -9.57 -3.15
CA ALA A 83 -2.35 -9.67 -4.53
C ALA A 83 -3.78 -9.14 -4.63
N LEU A 84 -4.07 -8.39 -5.71
CA LEU A 84 -5.40 -7.79 -5.94
C LEU A 84 -6.28 -8.59 -6.91
N GLU A 85 -5.76 -9.68 -7.48
CA GLU A 85 -6.49 -10.55 -8.43
C GLU A 85 -7.83 -11.05 -7.87
N SER A 86 -7.83 -11.47 -6.60
CA SER A 86 -9.00 -12.05 -5.93
C SER A 86 -10.09 -11.02 -5.62
N VAL A 87 -9.81 -9.73 -5.77
CA VAL A 87 -10.73 -8.62 -5.47
C VAL A 87 -11.07 -7.79 -6.72
N GLY A 88 -10.88 -8.36 -7.91
CA GLY A 88 -11.35 -7.82 -9.19
C GLY A 88 -10.44 -6.79 -9.85
N PHE A 89 -9.16 -6.75 -9.46
CA PHE A 89 -8.10 -6.08 -10.21
C PHE A 89 -7.25 -7.14 -10.96
N GLY A 90 -6.38 -6.74 -11.88
CA GLY A 90 -5.55 -7.65 -12.68
C GLY A 90 -6.14 -8.07 -14.03
N GLU A 91 -7.21 -7.40 -14.50
CA GLU A 91 -7.80 -7.55 -15.85
C GLU A 91 -7.22 -6.56 -16.86
#